data_AF-A0A550CYS8-F1
#
_entry.id   AF-A0A550CYS8-F1
#
_cell.length_a   1.000
_cell.length_b   1.000
_cell.length_c   1.000
_cell.angle_alpha   90.00
_cell.angle_beta   90.00
_cell.angle_gamma   90.00
#
_symmetry.space_group_name_H-M   'P 1'
#
loop_
_entity.id
_entity.type
_entity.pdbx_description
1 polymer ?
#
loop_
_entity_poly.entity_id
_entity_poly.type
_entity_poly.pdbx_seq_one_letter_code
_entity_poly.pdbx_strand_id
1 'polypeptide(L)'
;MASHLGNYNAQSALSYAGGVFLLCEFLDTSAFERRWIWRTSRKRKPFNAIKLVFLLAKYSGIITQLLSIAVITRVYDVDGPTISGCSTWIWLHFGAQYVLWTCLEVLLMLRIYALYGQSKFMGAFLILFMMAEMAVAGYFIIGHVVIEAGPALPIPPYFFAIEEGYCIHNVALGLPIQVMYLGFIQLTTHILILALTLARCVPALRVHHTLKRLLHQLIVDGLIGFIVVVGACGSPGNSRPLLSYICLQP
;
A
#
# COMPACT_ATOMS: atom_id res chain seq x y z
N MET A 1 -30.86 14.17 -8.43
CA MET A 1 -30.28 13.73 -9.72
C MET A 1 -29.01 14.47 -10.13
N ALA A 2 -28.95 15.80 -10.16
CA ALA A 2 -27.72 16.53 -10.56
C ALA A 2 -26.50 16.33 -9.63
N SER A 3 -26.73 16.01 -8.35
CA SER A 3 -25.67 15.67 -7.38
C SER A 3 -25.03 14.29 -7.62
N HIS A 4 -25.73 13.35 -8.28
CA HIS A 4 -25.25 11.96 -8.42
C HIS A 4 -24.23 11.83 -9.56
N LEU A 5 -24.42 12.53 -10.69
CA LEU A 5 -23.43 12.57 -11.77
C LEU A 5 -22.08 13.17 -11.32
N GLY A 6 -22.09 14.07 -10.32
CA GLY A 6 -20.87 14.69 -9.81
C GLY A 6 -19.93 13.71 -9.10
N ASN A 7 -20.46 12.72 -8.38
CA ASN A 7 -19.65 11.78 -7.60
C ASN A 7 -19.02 10.68 -8.47
N TYR A 8 -19.72 10.17 -9.50
CA TYR A 8 -19.16 9.23 -10.47
C TYR A 8 -17.96 9.81 -11.20
N ASN A 9 -18.03 11.10 -11.56
CA ASN A 9 -16.94 11.80 -12.22
C ASN A 9 -15.72 11.97 -11.30
N ALA A 10 -15.92 12.12 -9.99
CA ALA A 10 -14.82 12.32 -9.06
C ALA A 10 -13.99 11.05 -8.84
N GLN A 11 -14.62 9.92 -8.53
CA GLN A 11 -13.89 8.66 -8.27
C GLN A 11 -13.17 8.16 -9.53
N SER A 12 -13.84 8.24 -10.68
CA SER A 12 -13.22 7.91 -11.96
C SER A 12 -12.06 8.86 -12.29
N ALA A 13 -12.23 10.17 -12.09
CA ALA A 13 -11.15 11.14 -12.29
C ALA A 13 -9.94 10.88 -11.37
N LEU A 14 -10.16 10.50 -10.11
CA LEU A 14 -9.08 10.13 -9.18
C LEU A 14 -8.37 8.85 -9.64
N SER A 15 -9.10 7.83 -10.07
CA SER A 15 -8.49 6.61 -10.63
C SER A 15 -7.71 6.90 -11.93
N TYR A 16 -8.21 7.77 -12.79
CA TYR A 16 -7.46 8.18 -13.99
C TYR A 16 -6.23 9.01 -13.64
N ALA A 17 -6.35 9.96 -12.71
CA ALA A 17 -5.23 10.78 -12.25
C ALA A 17 -4.14 9.92 -11.60
N GLY A 18 -4.52 8.98 -10.74
CA GLY A 18 -3.60 8.00 -10.15
C GLY A 18 -2.93 7.12 -11.21
N GLY A 19 -3.69 6.66 -12.21
CA GLY A 19 -3.15 5.91 -13.34
C GLY A 19 -2.15 6.70 -14.18
N VAL A 20 -2.45 7.97 -14.48
CA VAL A 20 -1.53 8.87 -15.20
C VAL A 20 -0.27 9.13 -14.38
N PHE A 21 -0.41 9.37 -13.08
CA PHE A 21 0.73 9.58 -12.19
C PHE A 21 1.66 8.37 -12.14
N LEU A 22 1.11 7.16 -11.93
CA LEU A 22 1.87 5.90 -11.96
C LEU A 22 2.53 5.66 -13.32
N LEU A 23 1.86 6.02 -14.42
CA LEU A 23 2.43 5.89 -15.76
C LEU A 23 3.60 6.87 -15.97
N CYS A 24 3.47 8.12 -15.53
CA CYS A 24 4.54 9.11 -15.59
C CYS A 24 5.77 8.64 -14.77
N GLU A 25 5.55 8.17 -13.54
CA GLU A 25 6.61 7.62 -12.70
C GLU A 25 7.26 6.40 -13.36
N PHE A 26 6.46 5.51 -13.96
CA PHE A 26 6.95 4.34 -14.69
C PHE A 26 7.84 4.75 -15.87
N LEU A 27 7.43 5.73 -16.67
CA LEU A 27 8.18 6.20 -17.83
C LEU A 27 9.52 6.81 -17.42
N ASP A 28 9.54 7.65 -16.39
CA ASP A 28 10.76 8.29 -15.87
C ASP A 28 11.77 7.24 -15.38
N THR A 29 11.29 6.28 -14.59
CA THR A 29 12.13 5.22 -14.02
C THR A 29 12.53 4.15 -15.06
N SER A 30 11.80 3.99 -16.17
CA SER A 30 12.05 2.94 -17.16
C SER A 30 13.42 3.02 -17.83
N ALA A 31 13.92 4.25 -18.07
CA ALA A 31 15.23 4.47 -18.69
C ALA A 31 16.36 4.01 -17.76
N PHE A 32 16.21 4.26 -16.46
CA PHE A 32 17.14 3.81 -15.43
C PHE A 32 17.13 2.29 -15.29
N GLU A 33 15.94 1.68 -15.22
CA GLU A 33 15.78 0.22 -15.12
C GLU A 33 16.40 -0.52 -16.28
N ARG A 34 16.18 -0.04 -17.51
CA ARG A 34 16.74 -0.65 -18.72
C ARG A 34 18.26 -0.71 -18.65
N ARG A 35 18.89 0.32 -18.11
CA ARG A 35 20.34 0.44 -18.00
C ARG A 35 20.91 -0.45 -16.89
N TRP A 36 20.29 -0.47 -15.72
CA TRP A 36 20.88 -1.09 -14.52
C TRP A 36 20.36 -2.49 -14.23
N ILE A 37 19.06 -2.72 -14.42
CA ILE A 37 18.42 -4.00 -14.11
C ILE A 37 18.52 -4.92 -15.31
N TRP A 38 18.02 -4.50 -16.47
CA TRP A 38 17.85 -5.37 -17.63
C TRP A 38 19.16 -5.64 -18.38
N ARG A 39 20.00 -4.62 -18.60
CA ARG A 39 21.31 -4.79 -19.29
C ARG A 39 22.28 -5.68 -18.51
N THR A 40 22.35 -5.50 -17.20
CA THR A 40 23.21 -6.30 -16.31
C THR A 40 22.69 -7.75 -16.19
N SER A 41 21.37 -7.96 -16.34
CA SER A 41 20.76 -9.29 -16.23
C SER A 41 21.15 -10.26 -17.33
N ARG A 42 21.62 -9.79 -18.49
CA ARG A 42 21.93 -10.65 -19.64
C ARG A 42 23.18 -11.52 -19.45
N LYS A 43 24.02 -11.24 -18.44
CA LYS A 43 25.33 -11.91 -18.25
C LYS A 43 25.52 -12.62 -16.90
N ARG A 44 24.65 -12.46 -15.90
CA ARG A 44 24.82 -13.10 -14.57
C ARG A 44 23.51 -13.58 -13.95
N LYS A 45 23.49 -14.91 -13.69
CA LYS A 45 22.62 -15.77 -12.85
C LYS A 45 21.09 -15.53 -12.88
N PRO A 46 20.28 -16.62 -12.77
CA PRO A 46 18.83 -16.52 -12.79
C PRO A 46 18.33 -15.71 -11.60
N PHE A 47 17.25 -14.94 -11.81
CA PHE A 47 16.44 -14.19 -10.84
C PHE A 47 17.00 -14.05 -9.42
N ASN A 48 17.60 -12.90 -9.12
CA ASN A 48 17.94 -12.51 -7.76
C ASN A 48 16.67 -12.04 -7.02
N ALA A 49 16.46 -12.45 -5.77
CA ALA A 49 15.30 -12.09 -4.95
C ALA A 49 15.05 -10.57 -4.92
N ILE A 50 16.13 -9.77 -4.91
CA ILE A 50 16.05 -8.30 -4.95
C ILE A 50 15.36 -7.81 -6.24
N LYS A 51 15.63 -8.45 -7.40
CA LYS A 51 14.97 -8.10 -8.66
C LYS A 51 13.49 -8.47 -8.62
N LEU A 52 13.16 -9.60 -8.00
CA LEU A 52 11.77 -10.04 -7.86
C LEU A 52 10.98 -9.06 -6.99
N VAL A 53 11.52 -8.68 -5.82
CA VAL A 53 10.86 -7.72 -4.91
C VAL A 53 10.69 -6.37 -5.60
N PHE A 54 11.71 -5.89 -6.32
CA PHE A 54 11.61 -4.64 -7.06
C PHE A 54 10.52 -4.68 -8.15
N LEU A 55 10.49 -5.76 -8.95
CA LEU A 55 9.46 -5.94 -9.96
C LEU A 55 8.07 -6.09 -9.32
N LEU A 56 7.93 -6.85 -8.24
CA LEU A 56 6.66 -7.00 -7.55
C LEU A 56 6.16 -5.66 -7.02
N ALA A 57 7.00 -4.89 -6.33
CA ALA A 57 6.62 -3.59 -5.78
C ALA A 57 6.09 -2.63 -6.85
N LYS A 58 6.74 -2.60 -8.01
CA LYS A 58 6.42 -1.64 -9.07
C LYS A 58 5.22 -2.09 -9.91
N TYR A 59 5.23 -3.35 -10.35
CA TYR A 59 4.21 -3.83 -11.28
C TYR A 59 2.90 -4.15 -10.56
N SER A 60 2.89 -4.45 -9.26
CA SER A 60 1.66 -4.66 -8.51
C SER A 60 0.76 -3.42 -8.55
N GLY A 61 1.29 -2.22 -8.31
CA GLY A 61 0.53 -0.98 -8.35
C GLY A 61 -0.11 -0.72 -9.72
N ILE A 62 0.67 -0.90 -10.80
CA ILE A 62 0.19 -0.72 -12.18
C ILE A 62 -0.90 -1.75 -12.52
N ILE A 63 -0.68 -3.03 -12.17
CA ILE A 63 -1.65 -4.10 -12.44
C ILE A 63 -2.96 -3.82 -11.71
N THR A 64 -2.92 -3.42 -10.45
CA THR A 64 -4.10 -3.09 -9.66
C THR A 64 -4.85 -1.89 -10.23
N GLN A 65 -4.14 -0.84 -10.66
CA GLN A 65 -4.77 0.31 -11.27
C GLN A 65 -5.42 -0.02 -12.63
N LEU A 66 -4.78 -0.87 -13.44
CA LEU A 66 -5.36 -1.37 -14.68
C LEU A 66 -6.60 -2.23 -14.44
N LEU A 67 -6.54 -3.11 -13.43
CA LEU A 67 -7.70 -3.89 -13.00
C LEU A 67 -8.84 -2.99 -12.51
N SER A 68 -8.50 -1.88 -11.84
CA SER A 68 -9.47 -0.85 -11.42
C SER A 68 -10.19 -0.18 -12.56
N ILE A 69 -9.45 0.30 -13.53
CA ILE A 69 -10.04 0.89 -14.72
C ILE A 69 -10.86 -0.17 -15.48
N ALA A 70 -10.38 -1.41 -15.58
CA ALA A 70 -11.09 -2.49 -16.28
C ALA A 70 -12.41 -2.87 -15.61
N VAL A 71 -12.43 -3.04 -14.28
CA VAL A 71 -13.65 -3.37 -13.53
C VAL A 71 -14.65 -2.22 -13.60
N ILE A 72 -14.19 -0.98 -13.43
CA ILE A 72 -15.06 0.20 -13.50
C ILE A 72 -15.70 0.35 -14.89
N THR A 73 -14.92 0.16 -15.96
CA THR A 73 -15.40 0.40 -17.33
C THR A 73 -16.18 -0.76 -17.94
N ARG A 74 -15.93 -2.01 -17.53
CA ARG A 74 -16.55 -3.19 -18.16
C ARG A 74 -17.62 -3.86 -17.31
N VAL A 75 -17.41 -3.96 -16.00
CA VAL A 75 -18.29 -4.77 -15.14
C VAL A 75 -19.46 -3.93 -14.65
N TYR A 76 -19.21 -2.70 -14.21
CA TYR A 76 -20.27 -1.84 -13.68
C TYR A 76 -21.15 -1.21 -14.77
N ASP A 77 -20.65 -1.05 -15.99
CA ASP A 77 -21.41 -0.45 -17.10
C ASP A 77 -22.41 -1.44 -17.73
N VAL A 78 -22.14 -2.75 -17.66
CA VAL A 78 -22.95 -3.78 -18.34
C VAL A 78 -23.97 -4.44 -17.42
N ASP A 79 -23.55 -4.91 -16.23
CA ASP A 79 -24.39 -5.75 -15.36
C ASP A 79 -24.86 -5.04 -14.08
N GLY A 80 -24.34 -3.83 -13.81
CA GLY A 80 -24.50 -3.15 -12.53
C GLY A 80 -23.69 -3.81 -11.39
N PRO A 81 -23.49 -3.12 -10.26
CA PRO A 81 -22.68 -3.65 -9.15
C PRO A 81 -23.41 -4.76 -8.40
N THR A 82 -22.85 -5.96 -8.42
CA THR A 82 -23.25 -7.05 -7.53
C THR A 82 -22.51 -6.96 -6.18
N ILE A 83 -23.15 -7.40 -5.09
CA ILE A 83 -22.53 -7.40 -3.73
C ILE A 83 -21.23 -8.21 -3.74
N SER A 84 -21.23 -9.37 -4.39
CA SER A 84 -20.05 -10.23 -4.53
C SER A 84 -18.95 -9.57 -5.38
N GLY A 85 -19.32 -8.82 -6.42
CA GLY A 85 -18.38 -8.04 -7.24
C GLY A 85 -17.71 -6.94 -6.43
N CYS A 86 -18.49 -6.13 -5.70
CA CYS A 86 -17.98 -5.10 -4.79
C CYS A 86 -17.01 -5.66 -3.73
N SER A 87 -17.38 -6.80 -3.15
CA SER A 87 -16.56 -7.51 -2.18
C SER A 87 -15.24 -7.99 -2.75
N THR A 88 -15.28 -8.69 -3.88
CA THR A 88 -14.06 -9.21 -4.53
C THR A 88 -13.14 -8.05 -4.93
N TRP A 89 -13.75 -6.97 -5.41
CA TRP A 89 -13.07 -5.74 -5.78
C TRP A 89 -12.28 -5.12 -4.63
N ILE A 90 -12.89 -4.99 -3.45
CA ILE A 90 -12.21 -4.41 -2.29
C ILE A 90 -11.06 -5.30 -1.81
N TRP A 91 -11.26 -6.63 -1.78
CA TRP A 91 -10.23 -7.58 -1.36
C TRP A 91 -9.03 -7.56 -2.30
N LEU A 92 -9.27 -7.40 -3.60
CA LEU A 92 -8.20 -7.27 -4.58
C LEU A 92 -7.36 -6.01 -4.29
N HIS A 93 -8.01 -4.89 -3.99
CA HIS A 93 -7.31 -3.66 -3.61
C HIS A 93 -6.52 -3.81 -2.30
N PHE A 94 -7.15 -4.34 -1.26
CA PHE A 94 -6.48 -4.60 0.02
C PHE A 94 -5.29 -5.55 -0.14
N GLY A 95 -5.46 -6.64 -0.89
CA GLY A 95 -4.39 -7.59 -1.15
C GLY A 95 -3.23 -6.98 -1.93
N ALA A 96 -3.53 -6.20 -2.98
CA ALA A 96 -2.51 -5.50 -3.75
C ALA A 96 -1.73 -4.49 -2.91
N GLN A 97 -2.43 -3.70 -2.10
CA GLN A 97 -1.82 -2.75 -1.20
C GLN A 97 -0.94 -3.45 -0.16
N TYR A 98 -1.44 -4.54 0.44
CA TYR A 98 -0.66 -5.33 1.38
C TYR A 98 0.65 -5.82 0.76
N VAL A 99 0.59 -6.38 -0.46
CA VAL A 99 1.78 -6.81 -1.21
C VAL A 99 2.76 -5.65 -1.43
N LEU A 100 2.27 -4.46 -1.79
CA LEU A 100 3.11 -3.29 -2.02
C LEU A 100 3.80 -2.84 -0.73
N TRP A 101 3.08 -2.78 0.39
CA TRP A 101 3.63 -2.46 1.71
C TRP A 101 4.67 -3.49 2.15
N THR A 102 4.38 -4.79 2.04
CA THR A 102 5.33 -5.87 2.32
C THR A 102 6.60 -5.74 1.48
N CYS A 103 6.49 -5.38 0.20
CA CYS A 103 7.66 -5.17 -0.66
C CYS A 103 8.50 -3.98 -0.19
N LEU A 104 7.86 -2.87 0.23
CA LEU A 104 8.55 -1.71 0.79
C LEU A 104 9.30 -2.07 2.08
N GLU A 105 8.67 -2.82 2.98
CA GLU A 105 9.29 -3.30 4.21
C GLU A 105 10.51 -4.18 3.92
N VAL A 106 10.40 -5.14 3.01
CA VAL A 106 11.53 -5.97 2.60
C VAL A 106 12.67 -5.12 2.03
N LEU A 107 12.38 -4.10 1.22
CA LEU A 107 13.40 -3.19 0.69
C LEU A 107 14.08 -2.38 1.81
N LEU A 108 13.32 -1.90 2.79
CA LEU A 108 13.85 -1.18 3.94
C LEU A 108 14.71 -2.09 4.82
N MET A 109 14.25 -3.31 5.10
CA MET A 109 15.01 -4.31 5.84
C MET A 109 16.31 -4.71 5.12
N LEU A 110 16.28 -4.84 3.79
CA LEU A 110 17.49 -5.09 2.98
C LEU A 110 18.50 -3.94 3.10
N ARG A 111 18.03 -2.69 3.11
CA ARG A 111 18.89 -1.51 3.33
C ARG A 111 19.50 -1.51 4.72
N ILE A 112 18.71 -1.83 5.76
CA ILE A 112 19.21 -1.99 7.13
C ILE A 112 20.25 -3.10 7.20
N TYR A 113 19.98 -4.26 6.59
CA TYR A 113 20.92 -5.37 6.56
C TYR A 113 22.28 -4.99 5.95
N ALA A 114 22.25 -4.22 4.84
CA ALA A 114 23.47 -3.68 4.24
C ALA A 114 24.18 -2.67 5.18
N LEU A 115 23.41 -1.80 5.85
CA LEU A 115 23.94 -0.80 6.79
C LEU A 115 24.61 -1.42 8.03
N TYR A 116 24.13 -2.58 8.47
CA TYR A 116 24.71 -3.36 9.57
C TYR A 116 25.86 -4.27 9.11
N GLY A 117 26.48 -3.98 7.97
CA GLY A 117 27.64 -4.71 7.48
C GLY A 117 27.33 -6.18 7.18
N GLN A 118 26.10 -6.48 6.77
CA GLN A 118 25.65 -7.84 6.41
C GLN A 118 25.80 -8.88 7.54
N SER A 119 25.75 -8.42 8.80
CA SER A 119 25.82 -9.31 9.96
C SER A 119 24.70 -10.37 9.92
N LYS A 120 25.08 -11.65 9.98
CA LYS A 120 24.14 -12.80 9.94
C LYS A 120 23.07 -12.71 11.04
N PHE A 121 23.46 -12.22 12.21
CA PHE A 121 22.55 -12.03 13.34
C PHE A 121 21.44 -11.03 13.02
N MET A 122 21.79 -9.87 12.44
CA MET A 122 20.81 -8.87 12.03
C MET A 122 19.92 -9.39 10.90
N GLY A 123 20.49 -10.12 9.94
CA GLY A 123 19.71 -10.75 8.87
C GLY A 123 18.68 -11.75 9.41
N ALA A 124 19.09 -12.62 10.34
CA ALA A 124 18.18 -13.58 10.98
C ALA A 124 17.09 -12.88 11.80
N PHE A 125 17.44 -11.82 12.54
CA PHE A 125 16.48 -11.02 13.30
C PHE A 125 15.41 -10.39 12.39
N LEU A 126 15.81 -9.76 11.28
CA LEU A 126 14.88 -9.14 10.34
C LEU A 126 13.96 -10.17 9.65
N ILE A 127 14.51 -11.33 9.26
CA ILE A 127 13.71 -12.41 8.68
C ILE A 127 12.70 -12.95 9.69
N LEU A 128 13.12 -13.19 10.93
CA LEU A 128 12.22 -13.69 11.98
C LEU A 128 11.13 -12.69 12.31
N PHE A 129 11.47 -11.40 12.35
CA PHE A 129 10.52 -10.32 12.53
C PHE A 129 9.48 -10.27 11.39
N MET A 130 9.93 -10.36 10.14
CA MET A 130 9.04 -10.43 8.96
C MET A 130 8.12 -11.66 9.01
N MET A 131 8.66 -12.82 9.37
CA MET A 131 7.86 -14.05 9.49
C MET A 131 6.82 -13.94 10.60
N ALA A 132 7.16 -13.31 11.74
CA ALA A 132 6.23 -13.07 12.83
C ALA A 132 5.11 -12.11 12.41
N GLU A 133 5.44 -11.02 11.72
CA GLU A 133 4.47 -10.08 11.17
C GLU A 133 3.50 -10.78 10.20
N MET A 134 4.04 -11.54 9.23
CA MET A 134 3.23 -12.30 8.26
C MET A 134 2.34 -13.35 8.96
N ALA A 135 2.84 -14.00 10.02
CA ALA A 135 2.07 -14.97 10.78
C ALA A 135 0.91 -14.30 11.55
N VAL A 136 1.16 -13.15 12.18
CA VAL A 136 0.13 -12.39 12.89
C VAL A 136 -0.90 -11.84 11.91
N ALA A 137 -0.47 -11.20 10.82
CA ALA A 137 -1.36 -10.68 9.78
C ALA A 137 -2.21 -11.82 9.16
N GLY A 138 -1.57 -12.95 8.83
CA GLY A 138 -2.26 -14.13 8.31
C GLY A 138 -3.27 -14.72 9.28
N TYR A 139 -2.94 -14.78 10.58
CA TYR A 139 -3.85 -15.24 11.63
C TYR A 139 -5.10 -14.35 11.72
N PHE A 140 -4.95 -13.03 11.68
CA PHE A 140 -6.09 -12.11 11.70
C PHE A 140 -6.95 -12.22 10.44
N ILE A 141 -6.33 -12.31 9.26
CA ILE A 141 -7.07 -12.43 7.99
C ILE A 141 -7.84 -13.76 7.96
N ILE A 142 -7.16 -14.89 8.19
CA ILE A 142 -7.77 -16.22 8.11
C ILE A 142 -8.76 -16.45 9.25
N GLY A 143 -8.41 -16.05 10.48
CA GLY A 143 -9.24 -16.22 11.66
C GLY A 143 -10.60 -15.54 11.51
N HIS A 144 -10.64 -14.32 10.98
CA HIS A 144 -11.91 -13.64 10.73
C HIS A 144 -12.68 -14.23 9.54
N VAL A 145 -11.98 -14.62 8.47
CA VAL A 145 -12.63 -15.24 7.30
C VAL A 145 -13.30 -16.57 7.65
N VAL A 146 -12.71 -17.38 8.53
CA VAL A 146 -13.26 -18.70 8.88
C VAL A 146 -14.38 -18.63 9.92
N ILE A 147 -14.30 -17.71 10.90
CA ILE A 147 -15.24 -17.66 12.02
C ILE A 147 -16.57 -16.98 11.62
N GLU A 148 -16.56 -16.02 10.70
CA GLU A 148 -17.78 -15.34 10.24
C GLU A 148 -18.48 -16.02 9.05
N ALA A 149 -17.79 -16.87 8.28
CA ALA A 149 -18.31 -17.36 7.00
C ALA A 149 -19.20 -18.61 7.08
N GLY A 150 -19.09 -19.46 8.09
CA GLY A 150 -19.72 -20.79 8.04
C GLY A 150 -19.35 -21.58 6.75
N PRO A 151 -20.01 -22.72 6.46
CA PRO A 151 -19.69 -23.55 5.28
C PRO A 151 -20.16 -22.97 3.93
N ALA A 152 -20.79 -21.78 3.91
CA ALA A 152 -21.31 -21.16 2.70
C ALA A 152 -20.51 -19.90 2.34
N LEU A 153 -19.47 -20.06 1.51
CA LEU A 153 -18.69 -19.05 0.77
C LEU A 153 -18.21 -17.80 1.55
N PRO A 154 -16.88 -17.50 1.53
CA PRO A 154 -16.24 -16.54 2.42
C PRO A 154 -16.42 -15.12 1.91
N ILE A 155 -17.51 -14.47 2.30
CA ILE A 155 -17.64 -13.03 2.17
C ILE A 155 -18.02 -12.55 3.57
N PRO A 156 -17.05 -12.15 4.41
CA PRO A 156 -17.42 -11.42 5.62
C PRO A 156 -18.30 -10.26 5.15
N PRO A 157 -19.50 -10.06 5.72
CA PRO A 157 -20.31 -8.92 5.39
C PRO A 157 -19.62 -7.71 6.00
N TYR A 158 -18.56 -7.20 5.35
CA TYR A 158 -18.38 -5.77 5.30
C TYR A 158 -19.78 -5.24 4.93
N PHE A 159 -20.34 -4.43 5.81
CA PHE A 159 -21.67 -3.85 5.63
C PHE A 159 -21.62 -2.91 4.42
N PHE A 160 -21.65 -3.51 3.23
CA PHE A 160 -21.82 -2.84 1.97
C PHE A 160 -23.31 -2.61 1.86
N ALA A 161 -23.70 -1.38 2.18
CA ALA A 161 -24.93 -0.88 1.64
C ALA A 161 -24.65 -0.64 0.15
N ILE A 162 -25.29 -1.42 -0.73
CA ILE A 162 -25.51 -0.95 -2.09
C ILE A 162 -26.63 0.09 -1.96
N GLU A 163 -26.26 1.31 -1.62
CA GLU A 163 -27.12 2.44 -1.93
C GLU A 163 -26.92 2.74 -3.41
N GLU A 164 -28.01 2.85 -4.16
CA GLU A 164 -28.07 3.47 -5.50
C GLU A 164 -27.02 3.01 -6.56
N GLY A 165 -26.52 1.78 -6.49
CA GLY A 165 -25.62 1.24 -7.52
C GLY A 165 -24.16 1.66 -7.34
N TYR A 166 -23.68 1.75 -6.11
CA TYR A 166 -22.25 1.89 -5.79
C TYR A 166 -21.80 1.00 -4.64
N CYS A 167 -20.52 0.64 -4.66
CA CYS A 167 -19.87 -0.07 -3.56
C CYS A 167 -19.39 0.96 -2.52
N ILE A 168 -20.25 1.37 -1.60
CA ILE A 168 -19.85 2.24 -0.48
C ILE A 168 -19.61 1.42 0.77
N HIS A 169 -18.44 1.60 1.36
CA HIS A 169 -18.22 1.18 2.74
C HIS A 169 -18.99 2.13 3.65
N ASN A 170 -19.91 1.61 4.43
CA ASN A 170 -20.72 2.44 5.31
C ASN A 170 -19.87 3.04 6.44
N VAL A 171 -19.38 4.26 6.23
CA VAL A 171 -18.47 4.98 7.14
C VAL A 171 -19.09 5.20 8.53
N ALA A 172 -20.42 5.21 8.64
CA ALA A 172 -21.11 5.36 9.92
C ALA A 172 -20.89 4.18 10.87
N LEU A 173 -20.49 3.02 10.35
CA LEU A 173 -20.16 1.83 11.15
C LEU A 173 -18.68 1.80 11.60
N GLY A 174 -17.89 2.79 11.22
CA GLY A 174 -16.48 2.93 11.59
C GLY A 174 -15.50 2.26 10.62
N LEU A 175 -14.21 2.45 10.87
CA LEU A 175 -13.15 1.77 10.14
C LEU A 175 -13.18 0.27 10.44
N PRO A 176 -13.00 -0.60 9.43
CA PRO A 176 -12.97 -2.02 9.68
C PRO A 176 -11.78 -2.34 10.59
N ILE A 177 -12.06 -3.08 11.66
CA ILE A 177 -11.11 -3.44 12.71
C ILE A 177 -9.83 -4.04 12.11
N GLN A 178 -9.97 -4.83 11.04
CA GLN A 178 -8.86 -5.44 10.29
C GLN A 178 -7.87 -4.41 9.75
N VAL A 179 -8.36 -3.29 9.20
CA VAL A 179 -7.52 -2.21 8.66
C VAL A 179 -6.82 -1.47 9.78
N MET A 180 -7.49 -1.27 10.92
CA MET A 180 -6.86 -0.66 12.09
C MET A 180 -5.73 -1.54 12.64
N TYR A 181 -5.95 -2.85 12.78
CA TYR A 181 -4.91 -3.78 13.25
C TYR A 181 -3.75 -3.90 12.26
N LEU A 182 -4.05 -4.04 10.97
CA LEU A 182 -3.02 -4.13 9.93
C LEU A 182 -2.19 -2.85 9.87
N GLY A 183 -2.85 -1.70 9.88
CA GLY A 183 -2.19 -0.39 9.93
C GLY A 183 -1.36 -0.19 11.19
N PHE A 184 -1.82 -0.68 12.34
CA PHE A 184 -1.04 -0.64 13.58
C PHE A 184 0.23 -1.50 13.47
N ILE A 185 0.11 -2.74 12.99
CA ILE A 185 1.25 -3.63 12.79
C ILE A 185 2.27 -2.97 11.84
N GLN A 186 1.83 -2.47 10.69
CA GLN A 186 2.69 -1.77 9.73
C GLN A 186 3.33 -0.51 10.32
N LEU A 187 2.60 0.26 11.12
CA LEU A 187 3.17 1.44 11.77
C LEU A 187 4.24 1.05 12.78
N THR A 188 4.04 -0.03 13.54
CA THR A 188 5.06 -0.53 14.48
C THR A 188 6.31 -1.04 13.77
N THR A 189 6.17 -1.75 12.65
CA THR A 189 7.31 -2.24 11.85
C THR A 189 8.09 -1.08 11.24
N HIS A 190 7.40 -0.06 10.74
CA HIS A 190 8.03 1.17 10.22
C HIS A 190 8.77 1.95 11.30
N ILE A 191 8.19 2.09 12.50
CA ILE A 191 8.87 2.71 13.65
C ILE A 191 10.14 1.93 14.01
N LEU A 192 10.08 0.61 14.05
CA LEU A 192 11.24 -0.23 14.36
C LEU A 192 12.36 -0.06 13.30
N ILE A 193 12.00 -0.14 12.02
CA ILE A 193 12.92 0.06 10.89
C ILE A 193 13.56 1.45 10.97
N LEU A 194 12.77 2.49 11.22
CA LEU A 194 13.25 3.85 11.38
C LEU A 194 14.20 3.98 12.58
N ALA A 195 13.84 3.40 13.73
CA ALA A 195 14.66 3.41 14.93
C ALA A 195 16.01 2.72 14.72
N LEU A 196 16.04 1.54 14.08
CA LEU A 196 17.28 0.83 13.73
C LEU A 196 18.16 1.64 12.77
N THR A 197 17.53 2.26 11.77
CA THR A 197 18.23 3.12 10.81
C THR A 197 18.86 4.33 11.52
N LEU A 198 18.09 5.01 12.37
CA LEU A 198 18.57 6.17 13.15
C LEU A 198 19.66 5.77 14.16
N ALA A 199 19.51 4.66 14.87
CA ALA A 199 20.49 4.18 15.84
C ALA A 199 21.88 4.00 15.20
N ARG A 200 21.92 3.56 13.94
CA ARG A 200 23.18 3.40 13.21
C ARG A 200 23.65 4.67 12.50
N CYS A 201 22.74 5.50 12.02
CA CYS A 201 23.08 6.75 11.34
C CYS A 201 23.52 7.86 12.30
N VAL A 202 22.99 7.95 13.52
CA VAL A 202 23.30 9.03 14.48
C VAL A 202 24.80 9.15 14.79
N PRO A 203 25.55 8.06 15.07
CA PRO A 203 26.99 8.14 15.25
C PRO A 203 27.73 8.65 14.00
N ALA A 204 27.32 8.22 12.81
CA ALA A 204 27.91 8.66 11.54
C ALA A 204 27.60 10.14 11.23
N LEU A 205 26.41 10.60 11.62
CA LEU A 205 25.96 11.99 11.49
C LEU A 205 26.73 12.97 12.37
N ARG A 206 27.27 12.50 13.52
CA ARG A 206 28.13 13.36 14.36
C ARG A 206 29.43 13.76 13.67
N VAL A 207 29.87 12.98 12.68
CA VAL A 207 31.15 13.21 11.97
C VAL A 207 30.94 14.00 10.67
N HIS A 208 29.82 13.81 9.96
CA HIS A 208 29.59 14.43 8.65
C HIS A 208 28.41 15.42 8.63
N HIS A 209 28.73 16.71 8.53
CA HIS A 209 27.77 17.82 8.46
C HIS A 209 26.84 17.77 7.22
N THR A 210 27.30 17.24 6.09
CA THR A 210 26.52 17.16 4.84
C THR A 210 25.38 16.15 4.94
N LEU A 211 25.60 15.02 5.61
CA LEU A 211 24.60 13.97 5.81
C LEU A 211 23.44 14.46 6.70
N LYS A 212 23.72 15.38 7.63
CA LYS A 212 22.71 16.00 8.50
C LYS A 212 21.66 16.77 7.70
N ARG A 213 22.06 17.45 6.62
CA ARG A 213 21.14 18.21 5.77
C ARG A 213 20.20 17.29 4.99
N LEU A 214 20.72 16.19 4.44
CA LEU A 214 19.93 15.18 3.72
C LEU A 214 18.94 14.46 4.64
N LEU A 215 19.36 14.05 5.84
CA LEU A 215 18.46 13.42 6.80
C LEU A 215 17.36 14.40 7.24
N HIS A 216 17.71 15.65 7.48
CA HIS A 216 16.73 16.68 7.82
C HIS A 216 15.69 16.87 6.71
N GLN A 217 16.12 16.96 5.44
CA GLN A 217 15.20 17.03 4.31
C GLN A 217 14.28 15.80 4.24
N LEU A 218 14.84 14.59 4.38
CA LEU A 218 14.04 13.36 4.34
C LEU A 218 13.00 13.30 5.48
N ILE A 219 13.35 13.73 6.69
CA ILE A 219 12.41 13.79 7.83
C ILE A 219 11.33 14.85 7.56
N VAL A 220 11.71 16.03 7.05
CA VAL A 220 10.76 17.11 6.76
C VAL A 220 9.80 16.70 5.65
N ASP A 221 10.31 16.12 4.56
CA ASP A 221 9.49 15.67 3.43
C ASP A 221 8.55 14.54 3.87
N GLY A 222 9.03 13.61 4.70
CA GLY A 222 8.21 12.55 5.29
C GLY A 222 7.13 13.07 6.24
N LEU A 223 7.47 14.05 7.09
CA LEU A 223 6.52 14.70 8.01
C LEU A 223 5.45 15.48 7.25
N ILE A 224 5.84 16.23 6.21
CA ILE A 224 4.91 16.97 5.35
C ILE A 224 3.97 15.99 4.66
N GLY A 225 4.51 14.91 4.07
CA GLY A 225 3.69 13.85 3.46
C GLY A 225 2.68 13.26 4.46
N PHE A 226 3.13 12.93 5.67
CA PHE A 226 2.27 12.41 6.73
C PHE A 226 1.17 13.41 7.13
N ILE A 227 1.51 14.69 7.34
CA ILE A 227 0.54 15.74 7.69
C ILE A 227 -0.46 15.97 6.56
N VAL A 228 -0.04 15.91 5.29
CA VAL A 228 -0.93 16.05 4.15
C VAL A 228 -1.92 14.88 4.09
N VAL A 229 -1.43 13.64 4.27
CA VAL A 229 -2.28 12.44 4.26
C VAL A 229 -3.24 12.44 5.44
N VAL A 230 -2.74 12.64 6.66
CA VAL A 230 -3.58 12.64 7.88
C VAL A 230 -4.50 13.86 7.91
N GLY A 231 -4.05 15.02 7.46
CA GLY A 231 -4.85 16.24 7.39
C GLY A 231 -5.96 16.15 6.34
N ALA A 232 -5.70 15.49 5.21
CA ALA A 232 -6.74 15.12 4.26
C ALA A 232 -7.75 14.16 4.90
N CYS A 233 -7.30 13.22 5.74
CA CYS A 233 -8.21 12.28 6.40
C CYS A 233 -8.94 12.81 7.63
N GLY A 234 -8.38 13.80 8.31
CA GLY A 234 -8.82 14.22 9.63
C GLY A 234 -9.73 15.44 9.66
N SER A 235 -10.11 16.04 8.52
CA SER A 235 -10.93 17.25 8.49
C SER A 235 -12.39 16.93 8.90
N PRO A 236 -12.79 17.18 10.16
CA PRO A 236 -14.08 16.78 10.70
C PRO A 236 -14.97 18.01 10.61
N GLY A 237 -15.41 18.36 9.40
CA GLY A 237 -16.12 19.62 9.26
C GLY A 237 -16.51 19.93 7.83
N ASN A 238 -17.77 19.60 7.54
CA ASN A 238 -18.54 20.17 6.45
C ASN A 238 -18.31 19.54 5.05
N SER A 239 -19.07 18.46 4.84
CA SER A 239 -19.78 18.21 3.59
C SER A 239 -18.93 17.95 2.34
N ARG A 240 -18.49 16.69 2.17
CA ARG A 240 -18.58 15.92 0.90
C ARG A 240 -18.11 14.48 1.11
N PRO A 241 -18.80 13.47 0.53
CA PRO A 241 -18.36 12.06 0.56
C PRO A 241 -16.99 11.82 -0.11
N LEU A 242 -16.46 12.78 -0.88
CA LEU A 242 -15.18 12.69 -1.60
C LEU A 242 -13.95 12.40 -0.72
N LEU A 243 -13.88 12.94 0.50
CA LEU A 243 -12.69 12.79 1.36
C LEU A 243 -12.59 11.41 1.99
N SER A 244 -13.71 10.73 2.24
CA SER A 244 -13.71 9.36 2.74
C SER A 244 -13.13 8.37 1.71
N TYR A 245 -13.27 8.64 0.41
CA TYR A 245 -12.68 7.80 -0.64
C TYR A 245 -11.15 7.97 -0.75
N ILE A 246 -10.63 9.17 -0.50
CA ILE A 246 -9.17 9.43 -0.52
C ILE A 246 -8.47 8.67 0.62
N CYS A 247 -9.15 8.45 1.76
CA CYS A 247 -8.57 7.71 2.90
C CYS A 247 -8.70 6.19 2.80
N LEU A 248 -9.55 5.69 1.89
CA LEU A 248 -9.67 4.27 1.57
C LEU A 248 -8.72 3.84 0.44
N GLN A 249 -8.02 4.79 -0.17
CA GLN A 249 -7.09 4.55 -1.26
C GLN A 249 -5.70 5.09 -0.84
N PRO A 250 -4.86 4.24 -0.24
CA PRO A 250 -3.52 4.62 0.22
C PRO A 250 -2.48 4.62 -0.89
#